data_AF-A0A1V4LIX9-F1
#
_entry.id   AF-A0A1V4LIX9-F1
#
_cell.length_a   1.000
_cell.length_b   1.000
_cell.length_c   1.000
_cell.angle_alpha   90.00
_cell.angle_beta   90.00
_cell.angle_gamma   90.00
#
_symmetry.space_group_name_H-M   'P 1'
#
loop_
_entity.id
_entity.type
_entity.pdbx_description
1 polymer ?
#
loop_
_entity_poly.entity_id
_entity_poly.type
_entity_poly.pdbx_seq_one_letter_code
_entity_poly.pdbx_strand_id
1 'polypeptide(L)' 'MSELTFKQKQAHYEKVRRSNYLASLHLEGFDTSPTDLAKQLPTREEALAKYRQDKSPQFAPVVPSEPDDH' A
#
# COMPACT_ATOMS: atom_id res chain seq x y z
N MET A 1 -10.38 3.07 35.79
CA MET A 1 -9.95 3.29 34.39
C MET A 1 -11.18 3.22 33.51
N SER A 2 -11.60 4.33 32.90
CA SER A 2 -12.72 4.32 31.98
C SER A 2 -12.35 3.51 30.73
N GLU A 3 -13.05 2.42 30.46
CA GLU A 3 -12.83 1.63 29.26
C GLU A 3 -13.21 2.43 28.02
N LEU A 4 -12.26 2.59 27.10
CA LEU A 4 -12.49 3.25 25.82
C LEU A 4 -13.44 2.39 24.98
N THR A 5 -14.57 2.96 24.60
CA THR A 5 -15.57 2.29 23.78
C THR A 5 -15.01 1.98 22.39
N PHE A 6 -15.58 0.97 21.72
CA PHE A 6 -15.22 0.60 20.36
C PHE A 6 -15.31 1.79 19.39
N LYS A 7 -16.39 2.59 19.48
CA LYS A 7 -16.59 3.77 18.64
C LYS A 7 -15.49 4.82 18.81
N GLN A 8 -14.98 4.99 20.04
CA GLN A 8 -13.88 5.93 20.30
C GLN A 8 -12.56 5.43 19.70
N LYS A 9 -12.27 4.12 19.80
CA LYS A 9 -11.09 3.51 19.16
C LYS A 9 -11.17 3.61 17.64
N GLN A 10 -12.34 3.36 17.06
CA GLN A 10 -12.58 3.48 15.63
C GLN A 10 -12.38 4.91 15.15
N ALA A 11 -13.01 5.89 15.81
CA ALA A 11 -12.87 7.31 15.45
C ALA A 11 -11.41 7.80 15.57
N HIS A 12 -10.65 7.29 16.55
CA HIS A 12 -9.23 7.57 16.64
C HIS A 12 -8.46 6.96 15.46
N TYR A 13 -8.71 5.69 15.14
CA TYR A 13 -8.07 5.00 14.03
C TYR A 13 -8.33 5.72 12.69
N GLU A 14 -9.57 6.13 12.42
CA GLU A 14 -9.92 6.85 11.19
C GLU A 14 -9.14 8.16 11.02
N LYS A 15 -8.79 8.84 12.12
CA LYS A 15 -7.98 10.06 12.11
C LYS A 15 -6.50 9.79 11.79
N VAL A 16 -5.92 8.73 12.35
CA VAL A 16 -4.46 8.47 12.25
C VAL A 16 -4.08 7.48 11.16
N ARG A 17 -5.04 6.75 10.57
CA ARG A 17 -4.76 5.70 9.59
C ARG A 17 -3.94 6.19 8.40
N ARG A 18 -4.28 7.36 7.84
CA ARG A 18 -3.60 7.89 6.64
C ARG A 18 -2.17 8.33 6.94
N SER A 19 -1.94 9.04 8.05
CA SER A 19 -0.60 9.46 8.45
C SER A 19 0.29 8.27 8.78
N ASN A 20 -0.25 7.26 9.47
CA ASN A 20 0.51 6.05 9.79
C ASN A 20 0.87 5.27 8.53
N TYR A 21 -0.05 5.16 7.57
CA TYR A 21 0.23 4.50 6.29
C TYR A 21 1.34 5.21 5.50
N LEU A 22 1.29 6.54 5.38
CA LEU A 22 2.37 7.28 4.71
C LEU A 22 3.71 7.16 5.45
N ALA A 23 3.69 7.19 6.79
CA ALA A 23 4.91 6.98 7.57
C ALA A 23 5.50 5.59 7.32
N SER A 24 4.68 4.54 7.25
CA SER A 24 5.12 3.19 6.88
C SER A 24 5.75 3.16 5.48
N LEU A 25 5.09 3.76 4.48
CA LEU A 25 5.64 3.84 3.12
C LEU A 25 6.98 4.60 3.07
N HIS A 26 7.11 5.69 3.83
CA HIS A 26 8.37 6.42 3.93
C HIS A 26 9.49 5.55 4.51
N LEU A 27 9.20 4.79 5.57
CA LEU A 27 10.15 3.86 6.18
C LEU A 27 10.56 2.72 5.25
N GLU A 28 9.66 2.30 4.36
CA GLU A 28 9.94 1.31 3.30
C GLU A 28 10.74 1.89 2.12
N GLY A 29 11.03 3.20 2.12
CA GLY A 29 11.83 3.88 1.11
C GLY A 29 11.03 4.43 -0.08
N PHE A 30 9.69 4.46 0.01
CA PHE A 30 8.87 5.13 -1.00
C PHE A 30 8.99 6.65 -0.85
N ASP A 31 8.98 7.36 -1.99
CA ASP A 31 8.91 8.81 -2.02
C ASP A 31 7.51 9.27 -1.63
N THR A 32 7.34 9.62 -0.36
CA THR A 32 6.07 10.10 0.20
C THR A 32 6.23 11.50 0.74
N SER A 33 5.26 12.36 0.46
CA SER A 33 5.21 13.75 0.92
C SER A 33 4.00 13.97 1.82
N PRO A 34 4.07 14.90 2.80
CA PRO A 34 2.88 15.34 3.55
C PRO A 34 1.73 15.81 2.65
N THR A 35 2.03 16.30 1.45
CA THR A 35 1.04 16.70 0.44
C THR A 35 0.20 15.51 -0.06
N ASP A 36 0.72 14.28 0.06
CA ASP A 36 -0.01 13.06 -0.31
C ASP A 36 -1.18 12.78 0.64
N LEU A 37 -1.20 13.36 1.85
CA LEU A 37 -2.37 13.31 2.74
C LEU A 37 -3.58 14.05 2.16
N ALA A 38 -3.34 15.10 1.36
CA ALA A 38 -4.38 15.90 0.71
C ALA A 38 -4.91 15.24 -0.56
N LYS A 39 -4.15 14.31 -1.16
CA LYS A 39 -4.60 13.54 -2.31
C LYS A 39 -5.70 12.59 -1.85
N GLN A 40 -6.84 12.62 -2.53
CA GLN A 40 -7.87 11.61 -2.29
C GLN A 40 -7.27 10.23 -2.61
N LEU A 41 -7.48 9.28 -1.70
CA LEU A 41 -7.11 7.90 -1.96
C LEU A 41 -7.85 7.43 -3.20
N PRO A 42 -7.16 6.81 -4.17
CA PRO A 42 -7.83 6.21 -5.30
C PRO A 42 -8.85 5.19 -4.80
N THR A 43 -9.98 5.12 -5.48
CA THR A 43 -10.94 4.06 -5.25
C THR A 43 -10.30 2.70 -5.54
N ARG A 44 -10.86 1.64 -4.96
CA ARG A 44 -10.36 0.27 -5.16
C ARG A 44 -10.24 -0.08 -6.65
N GLU A 45 -11.19 0.38 -7.45
CA GLU A 45 -11.24 0.15 -8.90
C GLU A 45 -10.09 0.85 -9.62
N GLU A 46 -9.81 2.11 -9.28
CA GLU A 46 -8.69 2.88 -9.83
C GLU A 46 -7.33 2.28 -9.44
N ALA A 47 -7.19 1.82 -8.19
CA ALA A 47 -5.97 1.15 -7.75
C ALA A 47 -5.73 -0.16 -8.51
N LEU A 48 -6.78 -0.96 -8.73
CA LEU A 48 -6.71 -2.20 -9.50
C LEU A 48 -6.45 -1.94 -10.99
N ALA A 49 -7.02 -0.88 -11.56
CA ALA A 49 -6.77 -0.48 -12.94
C ALA A 49 -5.30 -0.09 -13.14
N LYS A 50 -4.73 0.73 -12.24
CA LYS A 50 -3.30 1.09 -12.28
C LYS A 50 -2.40 -0.14 -12.15
N TYR A 51 -2.66 -1.02 -11.18
CA TYR A 51 -1.88 -2.26 -11.04
C TYR A 51 -1.91 -3.15 -12.30
N ARG A 52 -3.07 -3.22 -12.98
CA ARG A 52 -3.20 -3.95 -14.25
C ARG A 52 -2.45 -3.29 -15.41
N GLN A 53 -2.34 -1.96 -15.41
CA GLN A 53 -1.57 -1.20 -16.40
C GLN A 53 -0.06 -1.28 -16.14
N ASP A 54 0.35 -1.26 -14.86
CA ASP A 54 1.75 -1.35 -14.43
C ASP A 54 2.31 -2.77 -14.58
N LYS A 55 1.44 -3.79 -14.75
CA LYS A 55 1.81 -5.15 -15.16
C LYS A 55 2.26 -5.21 -16.64
N SER A 56 3.19 -4.33 -17.01
CA SER A 56 4.21 -4.63 -18.01
C SER A 56 5.17 -5.68 -17.40
N PRO A 57 5.74 -6.61 -18.19
CA PRO A 57 6.25 -7.88 -17.67
C PRO A 57 7.63 -7.71 -17.00
N GLN A 58 7.68 -7.23 -15.77
CA GLN A 58 8.90 -7.30 -14.93
C GLN A 58 8.88 -8.46 -13.94
N PHE A 59 7.72 -9.08 -13.71
CA PHE A 59 7.59 -10.29 -12.89
C PHE A 59 7.17 -11.47 -13.77
N ALA A 60 7.98 -11.79 -14.79
CA ALA A 60 7.99 -13.17 -15.26
C ALA A 60 8.57 -14.01 -14.11
N PRO A 61 7.91 -15.08 -13.65
CA PRO A 61 8.58 -16.03 -12.78
C PRO A 61 9.79 -16.52 -13.56
N VAL A 62 11.00 -16.29 -13.03
CA VAL A 62 12.19 -16.96 -13.53
C VAL A 62 11.94 -18.45 -13.28
N VAL A 63 11.43 -19.13 -14.30
CA VAL A 63 11.44 -20.59 -14.36
C VAL A 63 12.93 -20.96 -14.41
N PRO A 64 13.46 -21.72 -13.45
CA PRO A 64 14.84 -22.20 -13.54
C PRO A 64 14.95 -23.05 -14.80
N SER A 65 15.75 -22.60 -15.76
CA SER A 65 16.10 -23.41 -16.93
C SER A 65 16.81 -24.67 -16.43
N GLU A 66 16.22 -25.83 -16.68
CA GLU A 66 16.91 -27.11 -16.54
C GLU A 66 18.22 -27.06 -17.34
N PRO A 67 19.33 -27.61 -16.81
CA PRO A 67 20.56 -27.69 -17.57
C PRO A 67 20.36 -28.68 -18.72
N ASP A 68 20.64 -28.24 -19.95
CA ASP A 68 20.75 -29.12 -21.11
C ASP A 68 21.79 -30.22 -20.81
N ASP A 69 21.32 -31.48 -20.73
CA ASP A 69 22.19 -32.65 -20.70
C ASP A 69 22.86 -32.81 -22.08
N HIS A 70 24.19 -32.82 -22.07
CA HIS A 70 25.08 -33.02 -23.22
C HIS A 70 25.14 -34.47 -23.71
#